data_AF-A0A1N7CS10-F1
#
_entry.id   AF-A0A1N7CS10-F1
#
_cell.length_a   1.000
_cell.length_b   1.000
_cell.length_c   1.000
_cell.angle_alpha   90.00
_cell.angle_beta   90.00
_cell.angle_gamma   90.00
#
_symmetry.space_group_name_H-M   'P 1'
#
loop_
_entity.id
_entity.type
_entity.pdbx_description
1 polymer ?
#
loop_
_entity_poly.entity_id
_entity_poly.type
_entity_poly.pdbx_seq_one_letter_code
_entity_poly.pdbx_strand_id
1 'polypeptide(L)'
;MNDDGPVGAARCYIAALATHRADDVPLARDCVRVELGVRTGRGGVHIARGLERGPQFRVIHAVDDVRTDVVDGVVHAEFRVCLRPRVLRLASRVTETFEFDDSGRIRRIVARFSLPRRH
;
A
#
# COMPACT_ATOMS: atom_id res chain seq x y z
N MET A 1 1.83 13.20 14.94
CA MET A 1 3.17 12.63 14.71
C MET A 1 3.30 12.50 13.22
N ASN A 2 3.85 13.52 12.57
CA ASN A 2 4.17 13.45 11.14
C ASN A 2 5.44 12.62 11.07
N ASP A 3 5.33 11.38 10.62
CA ASP A 3 6.51 10.55 10.37
C ASP A 3 7.17 11.04 9.09
N ASP A 4 7.79 12.21 9.12
CA ASP A 4 8.51 12.79 7.96
C ASP A 4 9.73 11.89 7.66
N GLY A 5 9.53 10.88 6.81
CA GLY A 5 10.51 9.84 6.51
C GLY A 5 9.91 8.59 5.84
N PRO A 6 10.69 7.50 5.69
CA PRO A 6 10.26 6.28 5.00
C PRO A 6 8.95 5.69 5.54
N VAL A 7 8.78 5.70 6.86
CA VAL A 7 7.58 5.19 7.52
C VAL A 7 6.35 6.04 7.19
N GLY A 8 6.44 7.37 7.17
CA GLY A 8 5.31 8.22 6.78
C GLY A 8 4.97 8.11 5.31
N ALA A 9 5.97 7.98 4.44
CA ALA A 9 5.76 7.68 3.03
C ALA A 9 4.98 6.37 2.83
N ALA A 10 5.38 5.29 3.53
CA ALA A 10 4.64 4.02 3.53
C ALA A 10 3.23 4.16 4.11
N ARG A 11 3.05 4.88 5.22
CA ARG A 11 1.73 5.13 5.81
C ARG A 11 0.82 5.95 4.89
N CYS A 12 1.37 6.92 4.17
CA CYS A 12 0.65 7.70 3.17
C CYS A 12 0.15 6.80 2.04
N TYR A 13 1.01 5.90 1.54
CA TYR A 13 0.61 4.86 0.59
C TYR A 13 -0.52 3.97 1.12
N ILE A 14 -0.40 3.48 2.35
CA ILE A 14 -1.42 2.60 2.96
C ILE A 14 -2.75 3.35 3.15
N ALA A 15 -2.72 4.61 3.56
CA ALA A 15 -3.91 5.45 3.67
C ALA A 15 -4.57 5.69 2.30
N ALA A 16 -3.77 5.84 1.23
CA ALA A 16 -4.26 5.98 -0.13
C ALA A 16 -5.06 4.75 -0.61
N LEU A 17 -4.80 3.55 -0.08
CA LEU A 17 -5.57 2.35 -0.41
C LEU A 17 -7.06 2.48 -0.04
N ALA A 18 -7.37 3.12 1.10
CA ALA A 18 -8.74 3.31 1.57
C ALA A 18 -9.37 4.62 1.08
N THR A 19 -8.58 5.68 0.94
CA THR A 19 -9.08 7.00 0.53
C THR A 19 -9.17 7.14 -0.99
N HIS A 20 -8.48 6.28 -1.74
CA HIS A 20 -8.30 6.37 -3.19
C HIS A 20 -7.71 7.71 -3.66
N ARG A 21 -6.89 8.34 -2.81
CA ARG A 21 -6.18 9.58 -3.13
C ARG A 21 -4.68 9.32 -3.15
N ALA A 22 -4.06 9.47 -4.31
CA ALA A 22 -2.63 9.25 -4.49
C ALA A 22 -1.81 10.55 -4.56
N ASP A 23 -2.48 11.71 -4.48
CA ASP A 23 -1.89 13.05 -4.67
C ASP A 23 -0.66 13.29 -3.77
N ASP A 24 -0.71 12.79 -2.53
CA ASP A 24 0.33 13.00 -1.51
C ASP A 24 1.32 11.83 -1.38
N VAL A 25 1.18 10.77 -2.19
CA VAL A 25 2.01 9.57 -2.06
C VAL A 25 3.36 9.80 -2.76
N PRO A 26 4.50 9.74 -2.04
CA PRO A 26 5.81 10.04 -2.62
C PRO A 26 6.34 8.85 -3.42
N LEU A 27 5.77 8.59 -4.59
CA LEU A 27 6.20 7.52 -5.50
C LEU A 27 7.36 7.98 -6.39
N ALA A 28 8.38 7.14 -6.53
CA ALA A 28 9.42 7.32 -7.52
C ALA A 28 8.84 7.14 -8.94
N ARG A 29 9.44 7.80 -9.94
CA ARG A 29 8.95 7.77 -11.33
C ARG A 29 8.91 6.34 -11.88
N ASP A 30 9.94 5.56 -11.58
CA ASP A 30 10.16 4.18 -11.97
C ASP A 30 9.61 3.17 -10.95
N CYS A 31 8.80 3.62 -9.99
CA CYS A 31 8.28 2.77 -8.92
C CYS A 31 7.62 1.49 -9.46
N VAL A 32 8.01 0.35 -8.90
CA VAL A 32 7.48 -0.95 -9.28
C VAL A 32 6.65 -1.55 -8.16
N ARG A 33 5.56 -2.23 -8.54
CA ARG A 33 4.72 -2.99 -7.61
C ARG A 33 4.72 -4.45 -8.03
N VAL A 34 4.97 -5.31 -7.06
CA VAL A 34 4.98 -6.77 -7.22
C VAL A 34 3.95 -7.37 -6.26
N GLU A 35 2.99 -8.10 -6.79
CA GLU A 35 1.93 -8.76 -6.03
C GLU A 35 2.05 -10.26 -6.23
N LEU A 36 2.27 -11.02 -5.14
CA LEU A 36 2.41 -12.49 -5.20
C LEU A 36 3.44 -12.98 -6.25
N GLY A 37 4.53 -12.22 -6.42
CA GLY A 37 5.59 -12.53 -7.40
C GLY A 37 5.33 -12.03 -8.82
N VAL A 38 4.16 -11.44 -9.10
CA VAL A 38 3.81 -10.87 -10.41
C VAL A 38 4.01 -9.36 -10.38
N ARG A 39 4.77 -8.82 -11.33
CA ARG A 39 4.93 -7.36 -11.46
C ARG A 39 3.65 -6.72 -12.02
N THR A 40 2.87 -6.09 -11.15
CA THR A 40 1.59 -5.43 -11.47
C THR A 40 1.75 -3.94 -11.75
N GLY A 41 2.75 -3.28 -11.16
CA GLY A 41 3.06 -1.86 -11.37
C GLY A 41 4.38 -1.63 -12.09
N ARG A 42 4.37 -0.74 -13.10
CA ARG A 42 5.55 -0.42 -13.94
C ARG A 42 5.98 1.06 -13.90
N GLY A 43 5.47 1.84 -12.96
CA GLY A 43 5.86 3.24 -12.75
C GLY A 43 4.96 3.93 -11.72
N GLY A 44 5.46 4.97 -11.05
CA GLY A 44 4.75 5.69 -9.98
C GLY A 44 3.40 6.25 -10.44
N VAL A 45 3.33 6.86 -11.62
CA VAL A 45 2.08 7.38 -12.20
C VAL A 45 1.06 6.26 -12.46
N HIS A 46 1.52 5.07 -12.87
CA HIS A 46 0.63 3.95 -13.09
C HIS A 46 0.08 3.41 -11.76
N ILE A 47 0.91 3.32 -10.73
CA ILE A 47 0.50 2.90 -9.39
C ILE A 47 -0.49 3.92 -8.79
N ALA A 48 -0.21 5.22 -8.89
CA ALA A 48 -1.11 6.28 -8.43
C ALA A 48 -2.50 6.20 -9.07
N ARG A 49 -2.57 6.08 -10.41
CA ARG A 49 -3.85 5.86 -11.12
C ARG A 49 -4.55 4.58 -10.68
N GLY A 50 -3.79 3.53 -10.38
CA GLY A 50 -4.30 2.29 -9.80
C GLY A 50 -4.98 2.56 -8.47
N LEU A 51 -4.33 3.23 -7.53
CA LEU A 51 -4.90 3.56 -6.22
C LEU A 51 -6.20 4.36 -6.33
N GLU A 52 -6.27 5.29 -7.28
CA GLU A 52 -7.44 6.15 -7.50
C GLU A 52 -8.62 5.45 -8.19
N ARG A 53 -8.34 4.61 -9.19
CA ARG A 53 -9.37 4.13 -10.14
C ARG A 53 -9.40 2.62 -10.33
N GLY A 54 -8.38 1.92 -9.86
CA GLY A 54 -8.19 0.49 -10.07
C GLY A 54 -9.29 -0.34 -9.39
N PRO A 55 -9.88 -1.32 -10.08
CA PRO A 55 -10.99 -2.12 -9.53
C PRO A 55 -10.58 -2.88 -8.27
N GLN A 56 -9.32 -3.35 -8.20
CA GLN A 56 -8.76 -4.03 -7.02
C GLN A 56 -8.65 -3.14 -5.78
N PHE A 57 -8.48 -1.83 -5.96
CA PHE A 57 -8.34 -0.89 -4.85
C PHE A 57 -9.71 -0.34 -4.44
N ARG A 58 -10.61 -0.09 -5.39
CA ARG A 58 -11.97 0.40 -5.14
C ARG A 58 -12.82 -0.47 -4.21
N VAL A 59 -12.51 -1.76 -4.11
CA VAL A 59 -13.19 -2.65 -3.17
C VAL A 59 -12.75 -2.42 -1.72
N ILE A 60 -11.59 -1.83 -1.49
CA ILE A 60 -11.08 -1.48 -0.17
C ILE A 60 -11.81 -0.22 0.31
N HIS A 61 -12.35 -0.25 1.52
CA HIS A 61 -13.04 0.92 2.08
C HIS A 61 -12.45 1.42 3.41
N ALA A 62 -11.56 0.66 4.02
CA ALA A 62 -10.87 0.99 5.26
C ALA A 62 -9.60 0.14 5.38
N VAL A 63 -8.67 0.62 6.19
CA VAL A 63 -7.46 -0.11 6.59
C VAL A 63 -7.36 -0.06 8.11
N ASP A 64 -7.09 -1.20 8.73
CA ASP A 64 -7.00 -1.37 10.17
C ASP A 64 -5.69 -2.07 10.57
N ASP A 65 -5.36 -2.01 11.86
CA ASP A 65 -4.20 -2.69 12.48
C ASP A 65 -2.86 -2.41 11.79
N VAL A 66 -2.64 -1.18 11.32
CA VAL A 66 -1.39 -0.80 10.65
C VAL A 66 -0.23 -0.87 11.64
N ARG A 67 0.71 -1.78 11.36
CA ARG A 67 1.99 -1.92 12.03
C ARG A 67 3.09 -1.70 11.02
N THR A 68 4.10 -0.94 11.40
CA THR A 68 5.24 -0.60 10.56
C THR A 68 6.51 -0.83 11.34
N ASP A 69 7.47 -1.49 10.73
CA ASP A 69 8.82 -1.71 11.25
C ASP A 69 9.85 -1.40 10.18
N VAL A 70 11.08 -1.06 10.58
CA VAL A 70 12.16 -0.74 9.65
C VAL A 70 13.32 -1.70 9.88
N VAL A 71 13.64 -2.48 8.85
CA VAL A 71 14.72 -3.45 8.87
C VAL A 71 15.61 -3.19 7.66
N ASP A 72 16.90 -2.93 7.90
CA ASP A 72 17.90 -2.68 6.85
C ASP A 72 17.49 -1.58 5.82
N GLY A 73 16.79 -0.54 6.29
CA GLY A 73 16.31 0.55 5.43
C GLY A 73 15.07 0.21 4.59
N VAL A 74 14.49 -0.97 4.76
CA VAL A 74 13.22 -1.39 4.17
C VAL A 74 12.12 -1.22 5.21
N VAL A 75 11.01 -0.59 4.82
CA VAL A 75 9.84 -0.49 5.70
C VAL A 75 8.98 -1.73 5.48
N HIS A 76 8.79 -2.51 6.54
CA HIS A 76 7.87 -3.64 6.60
C HIS A 76 6.56 -3.16 7.19
N ALA A 77 5.47 -3.27 6.44
CA ALA A 77 4.14 -2.96 6.91
C ALA A 77 3.27 -4.20 6.95
N GLU A 78 2.47 -4.28 8.01
CA GLU A 78 1.43 -5.27 8.15
C GLU A 78 0.12 -4.58 8.54
N PHE A 79 -0.96 -4.89 7.84
CA PHE A 79 -2.26 -4.26 8.06
C PHE A 79 -3.39 -5.15 7.54
N ARG A 80 -4.63 -4.75 7.80
CA ARG A 80 -5.81 -5.37 7.22
C ARG A 80 -6.52 -4.40 6.29
N VAL A 81 -6.88 -4.87 5.10
CA VAL A 81 -7.78 -4.15 4.19
C VAL A 81 -9.19 -4.66 4.36
N CYS A 82 -10.13 -3.76 4.64
CA CYS A 82 -11.55 -4.08 4.78
C CYS A 82 -12.26 -3.86 3.45
N LEU A 83 -12.97 -4.89 2.99
CA LEU A 83 -13.50 -5.00 1.65
C LEU A 83 -15.02 -4.75 1.60
N ARG A 84 -15.45 -4.17 0.48
CA ARG A 84 -16.87 -4.03 0.12
C ARG A 84 -17.46 -5.38 -0.33
N PRO A 85 -18.78 -5.58 -0.13
CA PRO A 85 -19.70 -4.71 0.59
C PRO A 85 -19.54 -4.82 2.12
N ARG A 86 -19.69 -3.69 2.83
CA ARG A 86 -19.46 -3.56 4.29
C ARG A 86 -20.25 -4.58 5.13
N VAL A 87 -21.42 -4.99 4.65
CA VAL A 87 -22.30 -5.96 5.32
C VAL A 87 -21.67 -7.34 5.50
N LEU A 88 -20.72 -7.73 4.62
CA LEU A 88 -20.05 -9.02 4.73
C LEU A 88 -18.88 -9.02 5.71
N ARG A 89 -18.44 -7.83 6.17
CA ARG A 89 -17.31 -7.64 7.10
C ARG A 89 -16.09 -8.46 6.69
N LEU A 90 -15.71 -8.38 5.41
CA LEU A 90 -14.56 -9.10 4.88
C LEU A 90 -13.29 -8.28 5.08
N ALA A 91 -12.25 -8.89 5.61
CA ALA A 91 -10.93 -8.31 5.72
C ALA A 91 -9.86 -9.26 5.18
N SER A 92 -8.85 -8.73 4.51
CA SER A 92 -7.65 -9.47 4.09
C SER A 92 -6.43 -8.92 4.81
N ARG A 93 -5.57 -9.81 5.31
CA ARG A 93 -4.28 -9.42 5.89
C ARG A 93 -3.31 -9.15 4.76
N VAL A 94 -2.62 -8.03 4.86
CA VAL A 94 -1.65 -7.56 3.88
C VAL A 94 -0.31 -7.42 4.57
N THR A 95 0.72 -7.96 3.93
CA THR A 95 2.12 -7.68 4.28
C THR A 95 2.76 -7.02 3.08
N GLU A 96 3.24 -5.80 3.26
CA GLU A 96 3.90 -5.03 2.22
C GLU A 96 5.30 -4.62 2.68
N THR A 97 6.27 -4.66 1.78
CA THR A 97 7.59 -4.06 2.00
C THR A 97 7.81 -2.92 1.04
N PHE A 98 8.36 -1.83 1.55
CA PHE A 98 8.63 -0.60 0.82
C PHE A 98 10.13 -0.33 0.82
N GLU A 99 10.68 -0.17 -0.38
CA GLU A 99 12.04 0.30 -0.57
C GLU A 99 12.00 1.72 -1.13
N PHE A 100 12.98 2.54 -0.72
CA PHE A 100 13.03 3.96 -1.01
C PHE A 100 14.28 4.33 -1.80
N ASP A 101 14.18 5.22 -2.77
CA ASP A 101 15.35 5.81 -3.42
C ASP A 101 16.08 6.80 -2.50
N ASP A 102 17.21 7.33 -2.95
CA ASP A 102 18.05 8.26 -2.20
C ASP A 102 17.33 9.59 -1.89
N SER A 103 16.22 9.88 -2.58
CA SER A 103 15.37 11.05 -2.35
C SER A 103 14.23 10.78 -1.35
N GLY A 104 14.18 9.58 -0.77
CA GLY A 104 13.14 9.17 0.18
C GLY A 104 11.80 8.81 -0.47
N ARG A 105 11.76 8.61 -1.79
CA ARG A 105 10.54 8.22 -2.52
C ARG A 105 10.45 6.71 -2.66
N ILE A 106 9.23 6.18 -2.65
CA ILE A 106 8.97 4.75 -2.80
C ILE A 106 9.36 4.29 -4.20
N ARG A 107 10.40 3.47 -4.33
CA ARG A 107 10.84 2.87 -5.61
C ARG A 107 10.31 1.46 -5.83
N ARG A 108 9.99 0.72 -4.76
CA ARG A 108 9.53 -0.66 -4.87
C ARG A 108 8.56 -1.00 -3.77
N ILE A 109 7.47 -1.66 -4.17
CA ILE A 109 6.44 -2.19 -3.28
C ILE A 109 6.29 -3.67 -3.57
N VAL A 110 6.46 -4.51 -2.56
CA VAL A 110 6.19 -5.95 -2.65
C VAL A 110 5.05 -6.30 -1.73
N ALA A 111 3.92 -6.70 -2.31
CA ALA A 111 2.70 -7.00 -1.58
C ALA A 111 2.39 -8.49 -1.56
N ARG A 112 1.97 -8.96 -0.39
CA ARG A 112 1.42 -10.29 -0.15
C ARG A 112 0.08 -10.15 0.55
N PHE A 113 -0.92 -10.87 0.06
CA PHE A 113 -2.28 -10.84 0.58
C PHE A 113 -2.71 -12.24 1.01
N SER A 114 -3.42 -12.33 2.12
CA SER A 114 -4.13 -13.54 2.49
C SER A 114 -5.50 -13.59 1.82
N LEU A 115 -6.10 -14.78 1.76
CA LEU A 115 -7.53 -14.89 1.43
C LEU A 115 -8.37 -14.03 2.39
N PRO A 116 -9.39 -13.30 1.89
CA PRO A 116 -10.30 -12.56 2.74
C PRO A 116 -11.00 -13.47 3.75
N ARG A 117 -11.12 -13.03 4.99
CA ARG A 117 -11.82 -13.71 6.07
C ARG A 117 -12.81 -12.76 6.72
N ARG A 118 -13.88 -13.31 7.28
CA ARG A 118 -14.87 -12.54 8.04
C ARG A 118 -14.23 -12.02 9.33
N HIS A 119 -14.43 -10.74 9.63
CA HIS A 119 -13.90 -10.01 10.79
C HIS A 119 -15.03 -9.44 11.65
#